data_AF-A0A6N0UMW3-F1
#
_entry.id   AF-A0A6N0UMW3-F1
#
_cell.length_a   1.000
_cell.length_b   1.000
_cell.length_c   1.000
_cell.angle_alpha   90.00
_cell.angle_beta   90.00
_cell.angle_gamma   90.00
#
_symmetry.space_group_name_H-M   'P 1'
#
loop_
_entity.id
_entity.type
_entity.pdbx_description
1 polymer ?
#
loop_
_entity_poly.entity_id
_entity_poly.type
_entity_poly.pdbx_seq_one_letter_code
_entity_poly.pdbx_strand_id
1 'polypeptide(L)'
;IEAPYRWVDPKTGKVTDQIDYLTADEEDNYIVAQANAELTEENTFKDEVVIVRYNKQSDNIIPMASSRVDYMDVSPKQVVSVATALIPFLENDDSNRALMGSNMQRQAVPLLIPKSPLVGTGMEHKSAKDSGVCVVSKYNGVIERSSANEIWLRRIETVDGAEVKGDIVKYKLHKFMRSNQGTCINQRPIVNRGDIVKVGDILADGPSTEMGELALGRNVVVAFMTWEGYNYEDAILLSEKLVKEDVYTSIHIEEYESEARDTKLGPEEITRDIPNVGEEALRNLDERGIIRIGAEIGAGDILVGKVTPKGVTELTAEERLLHAIFGEKAREVRDTSLRVPHGTDGIVVDVKVFTRENGDELP
;
A
#
# COMPACT_ATOMS: atom_id res chain seq x y z
N ILE A 1 8.00 23.87 -13.14
CA ILE A 1 8.82 22.88 -12.40
C ILE A 1 10.15 23.56 -12.16
N GLU A 2 10.66 23.46 -10.95
CA GLU A 2 11.93 24.05 -10.52
C GLU A 2 12.76 22.96 -9.83
N ALA A 3 14.09 23.12 -9.85
CA ALA A 3 15.02 22.23 -9.19
C ALA A 3 15.99 23.03 -8.28
N PRO A 4 16.40 22.48 -7.14
CA PRO A 4 17.31 23.16 -6.23
C PRO A 4 18.78 23.01 -6.70
N TYR A 5 19.54 24.10 -6.61
CA TYR A 5 20.97 24.13 -6.89
C TYR A 5 21.73 24.89 -5.80
N ARG A 6 22.99 24.48 -5.55
CA ARG A 6 23.90 25.18 -4.65
C ARG A 6 24.60 26.31 -5.38
N TRP A 7 24.56 27.51 -4.82
CA TRP A 7 25.25 28.67 -5.39
C TRP A 7 26.78 28.52 -5.24
N VAL A 8 27.53 28.80 -6.30
CA VAL A 8 29.00 28.94 -6.27
C VAL A 8 29.37 30.41 -6.27
N ASP A 9 30.07 30.88 -5.24
CA ASP A 9 30.44 32.30 -5.14
C ASP A 9 31.49 32.65 -6.21
N PRO A 10 31.17 33.53 -7.19
CA PRO A 10 32.09 33.87 -8.27
C PRO A 10 33.35 34.62 -7.82
N LYS A 11 33.36 35.20 -6.61
CA LYS A 11 34.54 35.90 -6.06
C LYS A 11 35.51 34.96 -5.36
N THR A 12 35.01 33.94 -4.70
CA THR A 12 35.81 33.04 -3.86
C THR A 12 35.97 31.63 -4.45
N GLY A 13 35.15 31.27 -5.44
CA GLY A 13 35.10 29.92 -6.01
C GLY A 13 34.58 28.85 -5.05
N LYS A 14 33.95 29.26 -3.95
CA LYS A 14 33.43 28.35 -2.91
C LYS A 14 31.99 27.96 -3.21
N VAL A 15 31.71 26.67 -3.14
CA VAL A 15 30.34 26.14 -3.16
C VAL A 15 29.69 26.44 -1.82
N THR A 16 28.62 27.20 -1.84
CA THR A 16 27.92 27.65 -0.64
C THR A 16 26.80 26.68 -0.24
N ASP A 17 26.26 26.86 0.96
CA ASP A 17 25.06 26.16 1.43
C ASP A 17 23.77 26.92 1.11
N GLN A 18 23.88 28.03 0.36
CA GLN A 18 22.71 28.71 -0.20
C GLN A 18 22.13 27.87 -1.34
N ILE A 19 20.85 27.53 -1.22
CA ILE A 19 20.10 26.75 -2.19
C ILE A 19 19.11 27.68 -2.88
N ASP A 20 19.26 27.81 -4.19
CA ASP A 20 18.33 28.56 -5.04
C ASP A 20 17.56 27.58 -5.92
N TYR A 21 16.26 27.81 -6.06
CA TYR A 21 15.40 27.03 -6.95
C TYR A 21 15.35 27.72 -8.30
N LEU A 22 15.74 26.98 -9.34
CA LEU A 22 15.79 27.49 -10.71
C LEU A 22 14.76 26.77 -11.58
N THR A 23 14.06 27.54 -12.40
CA THR A 23 13.25 27.03 -13.50
C THR A 23 14.12 26.67 -14.72
N ALA A 24 13.58 25.91 -15.67
CA ALA A 24 14.33 25.49 -16.86
C ALA A 24 14.88 26.69 -17.67
N ASP A 25 14.10 27.76 -17.82
CA ASP A 25 14.51 28.96 -18.56
C ASP A 25 15.62 29.73 -17.82
N GLU A 26 15.66 29.66 -16.49
CA GLU A 26 16.70 30.28 -15.67
C GLU A 26 17.98 29.45 -15.69
N GLU A 27 17.88 28.13 -15.53
CA GLU A 27 19.01 27.19 -15.57
C GLU A 27 19.82 27.33 -16.87
N ASP A 28 19.16 27.53 -18.02
CA ASP A 28 19.80 27.69 -19.33
C ASP A 28 20.80 28.86 -19.41
N ASN A 29 20.73 29.80 -18.47
CA ASN A 29 21.64 30.94 -18.42
C ASN A 29 22.90 30.70 -17.58
N TYR A 30 22.97 29.60 -16.83
CA TYR A 30 24.02 29.33 -15.86
C TYR A 30 24.83 28.07 -16.21
N ILE A 31 26.04 27.99 -15.67
CA ILE A 31 26.91 26.83 -15.79
C ILE A 31 26.78 25.97 -14.53
N VAL A 32 26.25 24.76 -14.67
CA VAL A 32 25.93 23.87 -13.54
C VAL A 32 26.91 22.70 -13.45
N ALA A 33 27.61 22.56 -12.33
CA ALA A 33 28.48 21.42 -12.04
C ALA A 33 27.71 20.21 -11.49
N GLN A 34 28.22 19.01 -11.77
CA GLN A 34 27.66 17.76 -11.27
C GLN A 34 27.85 17.60 -9.75
N ALA A 35 26.91 16.93 -9.08
CA ALA A 35 26.94 16.71 -7.63
C ALA A 35 28.10 15.80 -7.16
N ASN A 36 28.70 15.02 -8.06
CA ASN A 36 29.81 14.10 -7.79
C ASN A 36 31.20 14.76 -7.94
N ALA A 37 31.27 16.05 -8.32
CA ALA A 37 32.54 16.76 -8.43
C ALA A 37 33.23 16.83 -7.05
N GLU A 38 34.51 16.46 -6.99
CA GLU A 38 35.25 16.43 -5.72
C GLU A 38 35.50 17.86 -5.20
N LEU A 39 35.12 18.09 -3.95
CA LEU A 39 35.36 19.34 -3.23
C LEU A 39 36.48 19.18 -2.20
N THR A 40 37.18 20.27 -1.90
CA THR A 40 38.16 20.38 -0.82
C THR A 40 37.47 20.61 0.53
N GLU A 41 38.23 20.53 1.63
CA GLU A 41 37.72 20.86 2.98
C GLU A 41 37.21 22.30 3.12
N GLU A 42 37.62 23.20 2.22
CA GLU A 42 37.15 24.58 2.18
C GLU A 42 35.95 24.82 1.25
N ASN A 43 35.32 23.74 0.77
CA ASN A 43 34.22 23.76 -0.20
C ASN A 43 34.58 24.39 -1.55
N THR A 44 35.83 24.30 -2.00
CA THR A 44 36.23 24.66 -3.38
C THR A 44 36.36 23.40 -4.23
N PHE A 45 36.27 23.52 -5.56
CA PHE A 45 36.55 22.40 -6.45
C PHE A 45 38.02 21.97 -6.33
N LYS A 46 38.24 20.66 -6.20
CA LYS A 46 39.59 20.08 -6.09
C LYS A 46 40.32 20.12 -7.44
N ASP A 47 39.58 19.90 -8.52
CA ASP A 47 40.11 19.91 -9.88
C ASP A 47 39.99 21.31 -10.52
N GLU A 48 40.99 21.68 -11.32
CA GLU A 48 40.97 22.94 -12.08
C GLU A 48 39.93 22.91 -13.21
N VAL A 49 39.59 21.71 -13.71
CA VAL A 49 38.62 21.48 -14.77
C VAL A 49 37.57 20.51 -14.28
N VAL A 50 36.30 20.91 -14.37
CA VAL A 50 35.15 20.13 -13.93
C VAL A 50 34.17 19.94 -15.07
N ILE A 51 33.46 18.80 -15.05
CA ILE A 51 32.41 18.51 -16.02
C ILE A 51 31.15 19.28 -15.63
N VAL A 52 30.67 20.12 -16.54
CA VAL A 52 29.51 21.00 -16.32
C VAL A 52 28.47 20.81 -17.39
N ARG A 53 27.22 21.11 -17.04
CA ARG A 53 26.10 21.24 -17.96
C ARG A 53 25.93 22.70 -18.36
N TYR A 54 25.92 22.97 -19.67
CA TYR A 54 25.69 24.31 -20.23
C TYR A 54 24.92 24.22 -21.55
N ASN A 55 23.64 24.58 -21.52
CA ASN A 55 22.67 24.30 -22.59
C ASN A 55 22.80 25.19 -23.84
N LYS A 56 23.75 26.15 -23.85
CA LYS A 56 23.98 27.06 -25.01
C LYS A 56 25.01 26.52 -26.02
N GLN A 57 25.54 25.31 -25.83
CA GLN A 57 26.45 24.64 -26.78
C GLN A 57 25.89 23.30 -27.26
N SER A 58 26.29 22.88 -28.46
CA SER A 58 25.80 21.67 -29.14
C SER A 58 26.06 20.37 -28.38
N ASP A 59 27.03 20.37 -27.46
CA ASP A 59 27.20 19.34 -26.45
C ASP A 59 26.80 19.93 -25.09
N ASN A 60 25.73 19.40 -24.51
CA ASN A 60 25.19 19.91 -23.24
C ASN A 60 26.09 19.61 -22.03
N ILE A 61 27.13 18.79 -22.19
CA ILE A 61 28.07 18.40 -21.14
C ILE A 61 29.49 18.66 -21.64
N ILE A 62 30.19 19.61 -21.01
CA ILE A 62 31.52 20.04 -21.41
C ILE A 62 32.45 20.18 -20.20
N PRO A 63 33.76 19.95 -20.36
CA PRO A 63 34.74 20.30 -19.34
C PRO A 63 34.96 21.83 -19.35
N MET A 64 34.84 22.48 -18.19
CA MET A 64 35.14 23.90 -18.02
C MET A 64 36.01 24.15 -16.79
N ALA A 65 36.72 25.29 -16.79
CA ALA A 65 37.46 25.72 -15.62
C ALA A 65 36.51 25.91 -14.43
N SER A 66 36.89 25.41 -13.25
CA SER A 66 36.08 25.48 -12.03
C SER A 66 35.72 26.91 -11.60
N SER A 67 36.50 27.91 -12.02
CA SER A 67 36.24 29.34 -11.82
C SER A 67 35.06 29.91 -12.61
N ARG A 68 34.52 29.17 -13.59
CA ARG A 68 33.38 29.58 -14.42
C ARG A 68 32.06 28.92 -14.01
N VAL A 69 32.06 28.12 -12.95
CA VAL A 69 30.86 27.43 -12.47
C VAL A 69 30.02 28.42 -11.67
N ASP A 70 28.73 28.50 -11.98
CA ASP A 70 27.78 29.36 -11.27
C ASP A 70 27.01 28.58 -10.20
N TYR A 71 26.63 27.33 -10.50
CA TYR A 71 25.83 26.48 -9.63
C TYR A 71 26.35 25.04 -9.59
N MET A 72 25.96 24.28 -8.57
CA MET A 72 26.23 22.85 -8.42
C MET A 72 24.97 22.09 -8.02
N ASP A 73 24.75 20.90 -8.58
CA ASP A 73 23.67 20.01 -8.18
C ASP A 73 23.71 19.70 -6.67
N VAL A 74 22.55 19.63 -5.99
CA VAL A 74 22.49 19.40 -4.53
C VAL A 74 22.78 17.94 -4.19
N SER A 75 22.25 17.00 -4.98
CA SER A 75 22.41 15.57 -4.74
C SER A 75 22.36 14.78 -6.04
N PRO A 76 23.15 13.69 -6.17
CA PRO A 76 23.02 12.77 -7.29
C PRO A 76 21.62 12.15 -7.41
N LYS A 77 20.86 12.09 -6.31
CA LYS A 77 19.49 11.55 -6.28
C LYS A 77 18.44 12.49 -6.85
N GLN A 78 18.76 13.76 -7.10
CA GLN A 78 17.76 14.76 -7.54
C GLN A 78 17.24 14.52 -8.96
N VAL A 79 18.02 13.78 -9.79
CA VAL A 79 17.68 13.48 -11.19
C VAL A 79 16.74 12.29 -11.34
N VAL A 80 16.54 11.50 -10.29
CA VAL A 80 15.74 10.27 -10.32
C VAL A 80 14.48 10.38 -9.47
N SER A 81 13.44 9.64 -9.86
CA SER A 81 12.21 9.56 -9.09
C SER A 81 12.42 8.80 -7.76
N VAL A 82 11.49 8.95 -6.81
CA VAL A 82 11.54 8.21 -5.54
C VAL A 82 11.60 6.70 -5.75
N ALA A 83 10.85 6.16 -6.71
CA ALA A 83 10.85 4.74 -7.02
C ALA A 83 12.21 4.28 -7.58
N THR A 84 12.76 5.06 -8.50
CA THR A 84 14.07 4.75 -9.10
C THR A 84 15.20 4.91 -8.08
N ALA A 85 15.08 5.84 -7.14
CA ALA A 85 16.03 6.05 -6.06
C ALA A 85 16.05 4.92 -5.01
N LEU A 86 15.07 4.00 -5.02
CA LEU A 86 15.06 2.79 -4.20
C LEU A 86 15.84 1.63 -4.81
N ILE A 87 16.26 1.72 -6.09
CA ILE A 87 17.02 0.67 -6.76
C ILE A 87 18.50 0.80 -6.34
N PRO A 88 19.08 -0.19 -5.62
CA PRO A 88 20.51 -0.18 -5.34
C PRO A 88 21.29 -0.47 -6.62
N PHE A 89 22.50 0.08 -6.74
CA PHE A 89 23.39 -0.12 -7.90
C PHE A 89 22.81 0.32 -9.25
N LEU A 90 21.88 1.29 -9.23
CA LEU A 90 21.23 1.85 -10.43
C LEU A 90 22.23 2.26 -11.52
N GLU A 91 23.40 2.74 -11.13
CA GLU A 91 24.48 3.14 -12.03
C GLU A 91 25.04 2.00 -12.89
N ASN A 92 24.79 0.74 -12.51
CA ASN A 92 25.23 -0.46 -13.23
C ASN A 92 24.13 -1.06 -14.12
N ASP A 93 22.90 -0.52 -14.05
CA ASP A 93 21.75 -1.02 -14.79
C ASP A 93 21.49 -0.19 -16.06
N ASP A 94 21.05 -0.88 -17.11
CA ASP A 94 20.55 -0.20 -18.32
C ASP A 94 19.27 0.59 -17.99
N SER A 95 19.10 1.74 -18.65
CA SER A 95 17.98 2.65 -18.42
C SER A 95 16.60 1.99 -18.62
N ASN A 96 16.48 1.07 -19.59
CA ASN A 96 15.20 0.38 -19.82
C ASN A 96 14.88 -0.60 -18.69
N ARG A 97 15.90 -1.26 -18.12
CA ARG A 97 15.73 -2.15 -16.96
C ARG A 97 15.40 -1.37 -15.70
N ALA A 98 16.04 -0.23 -15.49
CA ALA A 98 15.70 0.67 -14.38
C ALA A 98 14.24 1.16 -14.46
N LEU A 99 13.76 1.50 -15.65
CA LEU A 99 12.37 1.88 -15.89
C LEU A 99 11.40 0.75 -15.54
N MET A 100 11.67 -0.46 -16.04
CA MET A 100 10.85 -1.64 -15.72
C MET A 100 10.86 -1.93 -14.22
N GLY A 101 12.03 -1.94 -13.58
CA GLY A 101 12.17 -2.16 -12.14
C GLY A 101 11.37 -1.15 -11.31
N SER A 102 11.47 0.13 -11.63
CA SER A 102 10.72 1.20 -10.96
C SER A 102 9.20 1.02 -11.11
N ASN A 103 8.74 0.54 -12.26
CA ASN A 103 7.32 0.28 -12.52
C ASN A 103 6.80 -0.99 -11.83
N MET A 104 7.59 -2.07 -11.85
CA MET A 104 7.25 -3.33 -11.20
C MET A 104 7.19 -3.17 -9.67
N GLN A 105 8.07 -2.38 -9.07
CA GLN A 105 8.03 -2.08 -7.63
C GLN A 105 6.69 -1.48 -7.17
N ARG A 106 6.05 -0.64 -8.00
CA ARG A 106 4.75 -0.04 -7.67
C ARG A 106 3.59 -1.03 -7.67
N GLN A 107 3.78 -2.21 -8.26
CA GLN A 107 2.77 -3.27 -8.35
C GLN A 107 2.96 -4.35 -7.27
N ALA A 108 4.00 -4.23 -6.43
CA ALA A 108 4.24 -5.17 -5.36
C ALA A 108 3.09 -5.15 -4.34
N VAL A 109 2.47 -6.32 -4.14
CA VAL A 109 1.36 -6.49 -3.19
C VAL A 109 1.92 -6.64 -1.77
N PRO A 110 1.30 -6.02 -0.75
CA PRO A 110 1.72 -6.20 0.63
C PRO A 110 1.65 -7.65 1.11
N LEU A 111 2.77 -8.13 1.63
CA LEU A 111 2.90 -9.48 2.20
C LEU A 111 2.38 -9.51 3.64
N LEU A 112 2.03 -10.71 4.12
CA LEU A 112 1.65 -10.96 5.50
C LEU A 112 2.78 -10.56 6.48
N ILE A 113 4.01 -10.95 6.14
CA ILE A 113 5.22 -10.68 6.93
C ILE A 113 6.31 -10.08 6.03
N PRO A 114 6.24 -8.78 5.69
CA PRO A 114 7.27 -8.11 4.90
C PRO A 114 8.60 -8.07 5.66
N LYS A 115 9.71 -7.96 4.92
CA LYS A 115 11.05 -7.71 5.50
C LYS A 115 11.76 -6.56 4.82
N SER A 116 12.43 -5.73 5.61
CA SER A 116 13.30 -4.67 5.11
C SER A 116 14.35 -5.26 4.17
N PRO A 117 14.67 -4.57 3.06
CA PRO A 117 15.69 -5.03 2.14
C PRO A 117 17.05 -5.07 2.85
N LEU A 118 17.80 -6.16 2.68
CA LEU A 118 19.17 -6.26 3.21
C LEU A 118 20.13 -5.30 2.50
N VAL A 119 19.82 -4.98 1.24
CA VAL A 119 20.56 -4.03 0.41
C VAL A 119 19.60 -2.92 0.01
N GLY A 120 19.76 -1.74 0.60
CA GLY A 120 18.92 -0.56 0.38
C GLY A 120 19.74 0.69 0.06
N THR A 121 19.04 1.80 -0.13
CA THR A 121 19.60 3.10 -0.59
C THR A 121 19.50 4.20 0.46
N GLY A 122 18.80 3.95 1.57
CA GLY A 122 18.42 4.91 2.60
C GLY A 122 17.13 5.69 2.27
N MET A 123 16.57 5.52 1.07
CA MET A 123 15.30 6.14 0.68
C MET A 123 14.10 5.41 1.29
N GLU A 124 14.28 4.19 1.78
CA GLU A 124 13.23 3.31 2.30
C GLU A 124 12.57 3.94 3.54
N HIS A 125 13.36 4.42 4.50
CA HIS A 125 12.87 5.06 5.71
C HIS A 125 12.09 6.34 5.41
N LYS A 126 12.65 7.20 4.55
CA LYS A 126 12.03 8.47 4.16
C LYS A 126 10.72 8.23 3.41
N SER A 127 10.71 7.28 2.47
CA SER A 127 9.52 6.91 1.70
C SER A 127 8.41 6.35 2.60
N ALA A 128 8.75 5.46 3.53
CA ALA A 128 7.77 4.90 4.48
C ALA A 128 7.18 6.00 5.38
N LYS A 129 8.01 6.87 5.93
CA LYS A 129 7.60 7.98 6.80
C LYS A 129 6.70 9.00 6.07
N ASP A 130 7.09 9.41 4.87
CA ASP A 130 6.40 10.47 4.12
C ASP A 130 5.14 9.97 3.41
N SER A 131 4.98 8.65 3.21
CA SER A 131 3.80 8.05 2.57
C SER A 131 2.50 8.15 3.38
N GLY A 132 2.59 8.38 4.70
CA GLY A 132 1.44 8.41 5.60
C GLY A 132 0.86 7.04 5.96
N VAL A 133 1.45 5.93 5.50
CA VAL A 133 1.01 4.57 5.88
C VAL A 133 1.44 4.20 7.29
N CYS A 134 2.59 4.73 7.74
CA CYS A 134 3.12 4.57 9.08
C CYS A 134 2.50 5.60 10.04
N VAL A 135 2.36 5.23 11.32
CA VAL A 135 1.90 6.16 12.35
C VAL A 135 3.11 6.89 12.92
N VAL A 136 3.20 8.20 12.65
CA VAL A 136 4.32 9.05 13.10
C VAL A 136 3.93 9.83 14.35
N SER A 137 4.84 9.89 15.32
CA SER A 137 4.65 10.69 16.53
C SER A 137 4.73 12.19 16.22
N LYS A 138 3.76 12.93 16.75
CA LYS A 138 3.70 14.40 16.63
C LYS A 138 4.31 15.11 17.85
N TYR A 139 4.60 14.35 18.91
CA TYR A 139 5.00 14.89 20.21
C TYR A 139 6.17 14.08 20.77
N ASN A 140 7.02 14.72 21.55
CA ASN A 140 8.00 14.02 22.39
C ASN A 140 7.26 13.40 23.57
N GLY A 141 7.66 12.20 23.99
CA GLY A 141 7.01 11.56 25.13
C GLY A 141 7.49 10.15 25.41
N VAL A 142 6.78 9.49 26.32
CA VAL A 142 6.99 8.09 26.68
C VAL A 142 5.74 7.29 26.41
N ILE A 143 5.91 6.10 25.82
CA ILE A 143 4.80 5.19 25.54
C ILE A 143 4.28 4.60 26.85
N GLU A 144 3.04 4.92 27.19
CA GLU A 144 2.39 4.44 28.40
C GLU A 144 1.71 3.09 28.19
N ARG A 145 1.16 2.88 26.99
CA ARG A 145 0.51 1.64 26.57
C ARG A 145 0.72 1.43 25.09
N SER A 146 1.15 0.23 24.72
CA SER A 146 1.20 -0.23 23.33
C SER A 146 0.30 -1.45 23.20
N SER A 147 -0.65 -1.41 22.28
CA SER A 147 -1.56 -2.51 21.98
C SER A 147 -1.78 -2.60 20.49
N ALA A 148 -2.29 -3.74 20.01
CA ALA A 148 -2.53 -3.94 18.59
C ALA A 148 -3.44 -2.86 17.99
N ASN A 149 -4.45 -2.38 18.70
CA ASN A 149 -5.47 -1.47 18.17
C ASN A 149 -5.18 0.01 18.46
N GLU A 150 -4.41 0.31 19.50
CA GLU A 150 -4.12 1.68 19.91
C GLU A 150 -2.78 1.80 20.65
N ILE A 151 -2.12 2.94 20.46
CA ILE A 151 -0.89 3.34 21.15
C ILE A 151 -1.18 4.62 21.95
N TRP A 152 -0.82 4.62 23.24
CA TRP A 152 -0.99 5.76 24.12
C TRP A 152 0.38 6.36 24.43
N LEU A 153 0.57 7.59 23.99
CA LEU A 153 1.78 8.37 24.20
C LEU A 153 1.52 9.42 25.28
N ARG A 154 2.29 9.38 26.36
CA ARG A 154 2.28 10.45 27.36
C ARG A 154 3.30 11.51 26.94
N ARG A 155 2.83 12.73 26.70
CA ARG A 155 3.71 13.84 26.30
C ARG A 155 4.70 14.16 27.42
N ILE A 156 5.93 14.47 27.01
CA ILE A 156 6.93 15.07 27.89
C ILE A 156 7.28 16.43 27.31
N GLU A 157 7.07 17.45 28.12
CA GLU A 157 7.42 18.83 27.78
C GLU A 157 8.51 19.30 28.75
N THR A 158 9.52 19.99 28.23
CA THR A 158 10.56 20.60 29.07
C THR A 158 10.12 22.02 29.39
N VAL A 159 9.69 22.25 30.62
CA VAL A 159 9.33 23.58 31.13
C VAL A 159 10.37 23.96 32.19
N ASP A 160 11.02 25.11 32.02
CA ASP A 160 12.05 25.63 32.94
C ASP A 160 13.20 24.64 33.25
N GLY A 161 13.56 23.80 32.27
CA GLY A 161 14.64 22.82 32.40
C GLY A 161 14.25 21.53 33.15
N ALA A 162 12.98 21.37 33.54
CA ALA A 162 12.44 20.16 34.13
C ALA A 162 11.49 19.43 33.15
N GLU A 163 11.59 18.11 33.10
CA GLU A 163 10.66 17.27 32.32
C GLU A 163 9.31 17.15 33.05
N VAL A 164 8.27 17.73 32.46
CA VAL A 164 6.90 17.67 32.97
C VAL A 164 6.10 16.68 32.12
N LYS A 165 5.37 15.78 32.79
CA LYS A 165 4.44 14.85 32.13
C LYS A 165 3.16 15.58 31.79
N GLY A 166 2.88 15.71 30.49
CA GLY A 166 1.67 16.31 29.96
C GLY A 166 0.55 15.30 29.69
N ASP A 167 -0.34 15.68 28.78
CA ASP A 167 -1.51 14.89 28.37
C ASP A 167 -1.16 13.59 27.64
N ILE A 168 -2.11 12.65 27.66
CA ILE A 168 -2.04 11.39 26.91
C ILE A 168 -2.64 11.60 25.52
N VAL A 169 -1.84 11.35 24.48
CA VAL A 169 -2.28 11.29 23.09
C VAL A 169 -2.54 9.83 22.73
N LYS A 170 -3.72 9.57 22.15
CA LYS A 170 -4.10 8.24 21.67
C LYS A 170 -4.00 8.19 20.15
N TYR A 171 -3.22 7.23 19.66
CA TYR A 171 -3.12 6.88 18.25
C TYR A 171 -3.92 5.60 18.01
N LYS A 172 -5.01 5.69 17.26
CA LYS A 172 -5.77 4.51 16.81
C LYS A 172 -5.08 3.92 15.58
N LEU A 173 -4.90 2.60 15.58
CA LEU A 173 -4.29 1.88 14.47
C LEU A 173 -5.37 1.31 13.55
N HIS A 174 -5.12 1.38 12.25
CA HIS A 174 -5.96 0.73 11.26
C HIS A 174 -5.73 -0.78 11.26
N LYS A 175 -6.81 -1.56 11.33
CA LYS A 175 -6.78 -3.02 11.36
C LYS A 175 -7.59 -3.60 10.23
N PHE A 176 -6.96 -4.46 9.43
CA PHE A 176 -7.59 -5.25 8.38
C PHE A 176 -8.60 -4.45 7.53
N MET A 177 -8.20 -3.26 7.09
CA MET A 177 -9.05 -2.44 6.22
C MET A 177 -8.78 -2.78 4.77
N ARG A 178 -9.82 -2.75 3.94
CA ARG A 178 -9.73 -2.92 2.50
C ARG A 178 -9.04 -1.71 1.86
N SER A 179 -8.11 -1.97 0.94
CA SER A 179 -7.56 -0.96 0.03
C SER A 179 -8.39 -0.89 -1.25
N ASN A 180 -8.18 0.16 -2.05
CA ASN A 180 -8.87 0.31 -3.35
C ASN A 180 -8.57 -0.82 -4.33
N GLN A 181 -7.43 -1.51 -4.19
CA GLN A 181 -7.03 -2.63 -5.05
C GLN A 181 -7.40 -4.00 -4.43
N GLY A 182 -8.21 -4.02 -3.37
CA GLY A 182 -8.59 -5.27 -2.68
C GLY A 182 -7.48 -5.86 -1.81
N THR A 183 -6.41 -5.12 -1.54
CA THR A 183 -5.34 -5.56 -0.62
C THR A 183 -5.64 -5.14 0.82
N CYS A 184 -4.89 -5.69 1.78
CA CYS A 184 -5.07 -5.42 3.20
C CYS A 184 -4.20 -4.25 3.70
N ILE A 185 -4.85 -3.25 4.31
CA ILE A 185 -4.20 -2.19 5.10
C ILE A 185 -4.28 -2.59 6.58
N ASN A 186 -3.13 -2.93 7.14
CA ASN A 186 -2.99 -3.32 8.54
C ASN A 186 -1.78 -2.64 9.16
N GLN A 187 -2.00 -1.90 10.24
CA GLN A 187 -0.95 -1.24 11.00
C GLN A 187 -0.56 -2.06 12.23
N ARG A 188 0.74 -2.17 12.49
CA ARG A 188 1.31 -2.95 13.60
C ARG A 188 2.18 -2.04 14.47
N PRO A 189 1.93 -1.95 15.79
CA PRO A 189 2.77 -1.16 16.68
C PRO A 189 4.19 -1.72 16.69
N ILE A 190 5.20 -0.84 16.62
CA ILE A 190 6.62 -1.21 16.75
C ILE A 190 7.21 -0.83 18.11
N VAL A 191 6.59 0.14 18.78
CA VAL A 191 7.02 0.63 20.10
C VAL A 191 6.45 -0.21 21.24
N ASN A 192 7.20 -0.31 22.32
CA ASN A 192 6.84 -0.98 23.55
C ASN A 192 6.52 0.03 24.67
N ARG A 193 5.85 -0.44 25.73
CA ARG A 193 5.59 0.37 26.91
C ARG A 193 6.92 0.76 27.57
N GLY A 194 7.11 2.05 27.81
CA GLY A 194 8.31 2.63 28.41
C GLY A 194 9.26 3.27 27.40
N ASP A 195 9.07 3.04 26.11
CA ASP A 195 9.94 3.62 25.08
C ASP A 195 9.80 5.15 25.04
N ILE A 196 10.95 5.82 24.95
CA ILE A 196 11.03 7.28 24.77
C ILE A 196 11.00 7.56 23.27
N VAL A 197 10.05 8.38 22.83
CA VAL A 197 9.87 8.74 21.43
C VAL A 197 9.98 10.25 21.24
N LYS A 198 10.48 10.65 20.08
CA LYS A 198 10.61 12.04 19.67
C LYS A 198 9.60 12.38 18.57
N VAL A 199 9.42 13.68 18.33
CA VAL A 199 8.67 14.16 17.17
C VAL A 199 9.30 13.61 15.90
N GLY A 200 8.48 12.96 15.07
CA GLY A 200 8.91 12.36 13.81
C GLY A 200 9.31 10.89 13.91
N ASP A 201 9.32 10.28 15.09
CA ASP A 201 9.56 8.84 15.22
C ASP A 201 8.34 8.03 14.79
N ILE A 202 8.57 6.86 14.20
CA ILE A 202 7.51 5.95 13.77
C ILE A 202 7.07 5.10 14.97
N LEU A 203 5.77 5.08 15.24
CA LEU A 203 5.14 4.36 16.34
C LEU A 203 4.55 3.01 15.90
N ALA A 204 4.06 2.95 14.65
CA ALA A 204 3.51 1.75 14.05
C ALA A 204 3.85 1.68 12.57
N ASP A 205 4.21 0.48 12.13
CA ASP A 205 4.38 0.12 10.73
C ASP A 205 3.02 -0.02 10.04
N GLY A 206 2.98 0.31 8.75
CA GLY A 206 1.85 0.06 7.87
C GLY A 206 1.99 -1.23 7.04
N PRO A 207 1.18 -1.37 5.97
CA PRO A 207 1.39 -2.39 4.96
C PRO A 207 2.72 -2.18 4.25
N SER A 208 3.42 -3.28 3.94
CA SER A 208 4.73 -3.25 3.26
C SER A 208 5.80 -2.39 3.94
N THR A 209 5.83 -2.34 5.27
CA THR A 209 6.89 -1.69 6.04
C THR A 209 7.36 -2.56 7.19
N GLU A 210 8.64 -2.48 7.54
CA GLU A 210 9.25 -3.11 8.71
C GLU A 210 10.16 -2.10 9.42
N MET A 211 9.95 -1.90 10.72
CA MET A 211 10.74 -1.02 11.60
C MET A 211 10.91 0.40 11.04
N GLY A 212 9.87 0.91 10.39
CA GLY A 212 9.86 2.24 9.79
C GLY A 212 10.57 2.34 8.44
N GLU A 213 10.93 1.23 7.80
CA GLU A 213 11.47 1.18 6.44
C GLU A 213 10.46 0.55 5.47
N LEU A 214 10.52 0.98 4.21
CA LEU A 214 9.75 0.38 3.13
C LEU A 214 10.24 -1.04 2.84
N ALA A 215 9.33 -2.01 2.97
CA ALA A 215 9.56 -3.44 2.84
C ALA A 215 8.53 -4.04 1.88
N LEU A 216 8.74 -3.84 0.57
CA LEU A 216 7.81 -4.30 -0.47
C LEU A 216 7.79 -5.83 -0.66
N GLY A 217 8.79 -6.54 -0.14
CA GLY A 217 8.98 -7.96 -0.42
C GLY A 217 9.75 -8.71 0.66
N ARG A 218 10.47 -9.76 0.24
CA ARG A 218 11.30 -10.61 1.10
C ARG A 218 12.65 -10.87 0.47
N ASN A 219 13.70 -10.82 1.29
CA ASN A 219 15.03 -11.26 0.89
C ASN A 219 15.05 -12.80 0.83
N VAL A 220 15.55 -13.36 -0.27
CA VAL A 220 15.67 -14.81 -0.48
C VAL A 220 17.08 -15.16 -0.95
N VAL A 221 17.50 -16.39 -0.69
CA VAL A 221 18.76 -16.92 -1.21
C VAL A 221 18.54 -17.33 -2.66
N VAL A 222 19.30 -16.73 -3.58
CA VAL A 222 19.23 -16.99 -5.01
C VAL A 222 20.53 -17.63 -5.48
N ALA A 223 20.42 -18.66 -6.31
CA ALA A 223 21.56 -19.28 -6.99
C ALA A 223 21.43 -19.09 -8.51
N PHE A 224 22.47 -18.54 -9.13
CA PHE A 224 22.54 -18.39 -10.59
C PHE A 224 23.14 -19.65 -11.21
N MET A 225 22.30 -20.54 -11.70
CA MET A 225 22.70 -21.74 -12.44
C MET A 225 21.56 -22.22 -13.34
N THR A 226 21.87 -23.01 -14.36
CA THR A 226 20.84 -23.71 -15.13
C THR A 226 20.36 -24.93 -14.34
N TRP A 227 19.05 -25.16 -14.28
CA TRP A 227 18.47 -26.28 -13.55
C TRP A 227 17.46 -27.03 -14.41
N GLU A 228 17.92 -28.08 -15.08
CA GLU A 228 17.09 -29.02 -15.88
C GLU A 228 16.14 -28.35 -16.90
N GLY A 229 16.40 -27.10 -17.29
CA GLY A 229 15.53 -26.31 -18.18
C GLY A 229 14.29 -25.71 -17.52
N TYR A 230 14.07 -25.89 -16.21
CA TYR A 230 12.94 -25.28 -15.50
C TYR A 230 13.05 -23.76 -15.39
N ASN A 231 14.27 -23.22 -15.47
CA ASN A 231 14.53 -21.79 -15.53
C ASN A 231 14.86 -21.32 -16.96
N TYR A 232 14.18 -21.90 -17.96
CA TYR A 232 14.29 -21.45 -19.35
C TYR A 232 13.65 -20.06 -19.51
N GLU A 233 14.26 -19.21 -20.35
CA GLU A 233 13.93 -17.79 -20.49
C GLU A 233 13.96 -17.05 -19.14
N ASP A 234 12.83 -16.50 -18.70
CA ASP A 234 12.69 -15.74 -17.45
C ASP A 234 11.91 -16.54 -16.37
N ALA A 235 11.76 -17.85 -16.56
CA ALA A 235 11.09 -18.70 -15.58
C ALA A 235 11.91 -18.80 -14.29
N ILE A 236 11.23 -18.71 -13.14
CA ILE A 236 11.84 -18.79 -11.81
C ILE A 236 11.44 -20.11 -11.16
N LEU A 237 12.45 -20.90 -10.79
CA LEU A 237 12.26 -22.09 -9.96
C LEU A 237 12.21 -21.68 -8.48
N LEU A 238 11.12 -22.01 -7.80
CA LEU A 238 10.93 -21.72 -6.38
C LEU A 238 11.10 -22.99 -5.53
N SER A 239 11.73 -22.83 -4.37
CA SER A 239 11.77 -23.90 -3.37
C SER A 239 10.41 -24.03 -2.69
N GLU A 240 9.94 -25.27 -2.49
CA GLU A 240 8.74 -25.58 -1.69
C GLU A 240 8.81 -24.97 -0.27
N LYS A 241 10.02 -24.77 0.26
CA LYS A 241 10.25 -24.12 1.55
C LYS A 241 9.60 -22.73 1.62
N LEU A 242 9.62 -21.96 0.52
CA LEU A 242 9.05 -20.60 0.48
C LEU A 242 7.53 -20.62 0.64
N VAL A 243 6.87 -21.69 0.18
CA VAL A 243 5.43 -21.89 0.33
C VAL A 243 5.11 -22.32 1.75
N LYS A 244 5.88 -23.27 2.31
CA LYS A 244 5.70 -23.76 3.69
C LYS A 244 5.92 -22.69 4.76
N GLU A 245 6.75 -21.70 4.48
CA GLU A 245 7.08 -20.59 5.40
C GLU A 245 6.24 -19.33 5.13
N ASP A 246 5.20 -19.41 4.29
CA ASP A 246 4.31 -18.30 3.95
C ASP A 246 5.05 -17.02 3.53
N VAL A 247 6.15 -17.17 2.81
CA VAL A 247 7.07 -16.05 2.51
C VAL A 247 6.40 -15.00 1.63
N TYR A 248 5.60 -15.44 0.65
CA TYR A 248 4.92 -14.57 -0.31
C TYR A 248 3.39 -14.56 -0.12
N THR A 249 2.89 -15.02 1.03
CA THR A 249 1.46 -15.02 1.33
C THR A 249 0.97 -13.58 1.55
N SER A 250 -0.11 -13.19 0.87
CA SER A 250 -0.76 -11.88 0.97
C SER A 250 -2.20 -12.02 1.47
N ILE A 251 -2.75 -10.95 2.05
CA ILE A 251 -4.17 -10.90 2.46
C ILE A 251 -4.93 -10.01 1.46
N HIS A 252 -5.98 -10.58 0.89
CA HIS A 252 -6.93 -9.88 0.03
C HIS A 252 -8.27 -9.73 0.76
N ILE A 253 -8.88 -8.56 0.63
CA ILE A 253 -10.17 -8.23 1.25
C ILE A 253 -11.10 -7.80 0.12
N GLU A 254 -12.04 -8.69 -0.19
CA GLU A 254 -13.09 -8.45 -1.15
C GLU A 254 -14.35 -7.95 -0.44
N GLU A 255 -15.09 -7.09 -1.14
CA GLU A 255 -16.35 -6.53 -0.66
C GLU A 255 -17.46 -6.99 -1.60
N TYR A 256 -18.47 -7.62 -1.02
CA TYR A 256 -19.65 -8.06 -1.75
C TYR A 256 -20.87 -7.31 -1.23
N GLU A 257 -21.62 -6.72 -2.15
CA GLU A 257 -22.80 -5.93 -1.83
C GLU A 257 -24.05 -6.61 -2.36
N SER A 258 -25.12 -6.56 -1.56
CA SER A 258 -26.44 -7.02 -1.95
C SER A 258 -27.46 -5.98 -1.52
N GLU A 259 -28.23 -5.48 -2.48
CA GLU A 259 -29.31 -4.53 -2.25
C GLU A 259 -30.66 -5.21 -2.46
N ALA A 260 -31.63 -4.87 -1.61
CA ALA A 260 -33.02 -5.25 -1.76
C ALA A 260 -33.80 -4.05 -2.33
N ARG A 261 -34.43 -4.25 -3.49
CA ARG A 261 -35.15 -3.18 -4.22
C ARG A 261 -36.65 -3.43 -4.25
N ASP A 262 -37.41 -2.35 -4.34
CA ASP A 262 -38.84 -2.42 -4.65
C ASP A 262 -39.04 -2.72 -6.13
N THR A 263 -39.57 -3.89 -6.45
CA THR A 263 -39.95 -4.26 -7.82
C THR A 263 -41.43 -3.98 -8.06
N LYS A 264 -41.85 -4.00 -9.33
CA LYS A 264 -43.28 -3.85 -9.69
C LYS A 264 -44.17 -4.97 -9.14
N LEU A 265 -43.60 -6.14 -8.85
CA LEU A 265 -44.31 -7.32 -8.36
C LEU A 265 -44.33 -7.40 -6.83
N GLY A 266 -43.56 -6.55 -6.15
CA GLY A 266 -43.41 -6.51 -4.71
C GLY A 266 -41.98 -6.15 -4.28
N PRO A 267 -41.77 -5.85 -2.99
CA PRO A 267 -40.43 -5.64 -2.44
C PRO A 267 -39.61 -6.93 -2.49
N GLU A 268 -38.31 -6.81 -2.78
CA GLU A 268 -37.36 -7.88 -2.47
C GLU A 268 -37.12 -7.94 -0.96
N GLU A 269 -37.02 -9.15 -0.42
CA GLU A 269 -36.81 -9.36 1.01
C GLU A 269 -35.48 -10.05 1.26
N ILE A 270 -34.74 -9.57 2.27
CA ILE A 270 -33.58 -10.27 2.81
C ILE A 270 -34.09 -11.21 3.89
N THR A 271 -33.96 -12.51 3.66
CA THR A 271 -34.52 -13.55 4.54
C THR A 271 -33.73 -14.84 4.44
N ARG A 272 -33.79 -15.65 5.50
CA ARG A 272 -33.25 -17.01 5.55
C ARG A 272 -34.14 -18.02 4.83
N ASP A 273 -35.43 -17.73 4.61
CA ASP A 273 -36.36 -18.64 3.93
C ASP A 273 -36.18 -18.58 2.40
N ILE A 274 -35.16 -19.28 1.90
CA ILE A 274 -34.79 -19.31 0.48
C ILE A 274 -35.37 -20.59 -0.15
N PRO A 275 -36.10 -20.49 -1.28
CA PRO A 275 -36.65 -21.67 -1.95
C PRO A 275 -35.55 -22.56 -2.52
N ASN A 276 -35.75 -23.88 -2.47
CA ASN A 276 -34.88 -24.90 -3.08
C ASN A 276 -33.44 -24.95 -2.53
N VAL A 277 -33.21 -24.43 -1.32
CA VAL A 277 -31.90 -24.49 -0.63
C VAL A 277 -32.00 -25.40 0.59
N GLY A 278 -31.05 -26.33 0.72
CA GLY A 278 -30.98 -27.26 1.85
C GLY A 278 -30.49 -26.59 3.14
N GLU A 279 -30.78 -27.19 4.30
CA GLU A 279 -30.38 -26.63 5.61
C GLU A 279 -28.86 -26.45 5.77
N GLU A 280 -28.06 -27.29 5.09
CA GLU A 280 -26.60 -27.21 5.13
C GLU A 280 -26.07 -25.87 4.60
N ALA A 281 -26.64 -25.37 3.50
CA ALA A 281 -26.28 -24.08 2.92
C ALA A 281 -26.80 -22.89 3.76
N LEU A 282 -27.83 -23.10 4.57
CA LEU A 282 -28.38 -22.09 5.49
C LEU A 282 -27.69 -22.08 6.86
N ARG A 283 -26.75 -23.01 7.12
CA ARG A 283 -26.11 -23.19 8.43
C ARG A 283 -25.33 -21.96 8.90
N ASN A 284 -24.72 -21.23 7.96
CA ASN A 284 -23.90 -20.06 8.24
C ASN A 284 -24.71 -18.75 8.28
N LEU A 285 -25.99 -18.78 7.90
CA LEU A 285 -26.88 -17.61 7.93
C LEU A 285 -27.53 -17.44 9.29
N ASP A 286 -27.65 -16.19 9.73
CA ASP A 286 -28.42 -15.78 10.90
C ASP A 286 -29.93 -15.80 10.63
N GLU A 287 -30.73 -15.44 11.64
CA GLU A 287 -32.20 -15.41 11.52
C GLU A 287 -32.70 -14.43 10.44
N ARG A 288 -31.89 -13.44 10.07
CA ARG A 288 -32.21 -12.43 9.04
C ARG A 288 -31.80 -12.89 7.64
N GLY A 289 -31.09 -14.01 7.51
CA GLY A 289 -30.55 -14.48 6.23
C GLY A 289 -29.21 -13.85 5.88
N ILE A 290 -28.46 -13.32 6.85
CA ILE A 290 -27.14 -12.70 6.64
C ILE A 290 -26.07 -13.63 7.23
N ILE A 291 -24.95 -13.79 6.53
CA ILE A 291 -23.85 -14.62 7.01
C ILE A 291 -23.23 -14.07 8.31
N ARG A 292 -22.88 -14.97 9.22
CA ARG A 292 -22.20 -14.61 10.48
C ARG A 292 -20.75 -14.18 10.26
N ILE A 293 -20.30 -13.19 11.04
CA ILE A 293 -18.88 -12.81 11.10
C ILE A 293 -18.06 -13.99 11.66
N GLY A 294 -16.93 -14.29 11.02
CA GLY A 294 -16.05 -15.40 11.35
C GLY A 294 -16.43 -16.74 10.70
N ALA A 295 -17.44 -16.78 9.83
CA ALA A 295 -17.70 -17.97 9.03
C ALA A 295 -16.62 -18.17 7.95
N GLU A 296 -16.10 -19.39 7.87
CA GLU A 296 -15.37 -19.87 6.69
C GLU A 296 -16.38 -20.11 5.55
N ILE A 297 -16.04 -19.61 4.37
CA ILE A 297 -16.88 -19.66 3.17
C ILE A 297 -16.13 -20.30 2.02
N GLY A 298 -16.85 -21.07 1.22
CA GLY A 298 -16.38 -21.61 -0.05
C GLY A 298 -17.23 -21.13 -1.23
N ALA A 299 -16.79 -21.48 -2.43
CA ALA A 299 -17.51 -21.19 -3.66
C ALA A 299 -18.95 -21.71 -3.63
N GLY A 300 -19.92 -20.82 -3.88
CA GLY A 300 -21.36 -21.16 -3.91
C GLY A 300 -22.11 -21.01 -2.60
N ASP A 301 -21.41 -20.75 -1.49
CA ASP A 301 -22.04 -20.44 -0.19
C ASP A 301 -22.83 -19.13 -0.27
N ILE A 302 -23.91 -19.04 0.52
CA ILE A 302 -24.80 -17.88 0.53
C ILE A 302 -24.27 -16.87 1.55
N LEU A 303 -23.97 -15.66 1.09
CA LEU A 303 -23.56 -14.54 1.95
C LEU A 303 -24.79 -13.77 2.47
N VAL A 304 -25.74 -13.50 1.58
CA VAL A 304 -26.98 -12.78 1.91
C VAL A 304 -28.13 -13.46 1.18
N GLY A 305 -29.02 -14.06 1.96
CA GLY A 305 -30.28 -14.64 1.51
C GLY A 305 -31.21 -13.55 1.00
N LYS A 306 -31.57 -13.62 -0.28
CA LYS A 306 -32.47 -12.65 -0.91
C LYS A 306 -33.51 -13.36 -1.77
N VAL A 307 -34.76 -12.95 -1.59
CA VAL A 307 -35.89 -13.47 -2.36
C VAL A 307 -36.57 -12.34 -3.11
N THR A 308 -36.85 -12.59 -4.39
CA THR A 308 -37.60 -11.66 -5.25
C THR A 308 -38.97 -12.26 -5.56
N PRO A 309 -40.07 -11.51 -5.38
CA PRO A 309 -41.39 -11.97 -5.78
C PRO A 309 -41.44 -12.23 -7.29
N LYS A 310 -41.90 -13.42 -7.67
CA LYS A 310 -42.03 -13.86 -9.06
C LYS A 310 -43.50 -13.76 -9.48
N GLY A 311 -43.73 -13.23 -10.68
CA GLY A 311 -45.06 -13.23 -11.28
C GLY A 311 -45.53 -14.67 -11.55
N VAL A 312 -46.84 -14.88 -11.55
CA VAL A 312 -47.43 -16.18 -11.87
C VAL A 312 -47.10 -16.54 -13.32
N THR A 313 -46.23 -17.52 -13.51
CA THR A 313 -45.95 -18.12 -14.82
C THR A 313 -46.95 -19.25 -15.07
N GLU A 314 -47.60 -19.28 -16.24
CA GLU A 314 -48.40 -20.44 -16.65
C GLU A 314 -47.48 -21.66 -16.78
N LEU A 315 -47.71 -22.66 -15.94
CA LEU A 315 -46.99 -23.94 -15.94
C LEU A 315 -47.41 -24.76 -17.18
N THR A 316 -46.46 -25.48 -17.78
CA THR A 316 -46.78 -26.38 -18.90
C THR A 316 -47.60 -27.58 -18.41
N ALA A 317 -48.20 -28.36 -19.33
CA ALA A 317 -49.00 -29.53 -18.95
C ALA A 317 -48.19 -30.56 -18.14
N GLU A 318 -46.90 -30.71 -18.46
CA GLU A 318 -45.94 -31.57 -17.78
C GLU A 318 -45.64 -31.07 -16.36
N GLU A 319 -45.40 -29.76 -16.18
CA GLU A 319 -45.15 -29.16 -14.87
C GLU A 319 -46.39 -29.19 -13.98
N ARG A 320 -47.60 -29.02 -14.55
CA ARG A 320 -48.87 -29.17 -13.82
C ARG A 320 -49.09 -30.61 -13.34
N LEU A 321 -48.70 -31.60 -14.13
CA LEU A 321 -48.78 -33.01 -13.73
C LEU A 321 -47.79 -33.32 -12.60
N LEU A 322 -46.54 -32.87 -12.71
CA LEU A 322 -45.53 -32.97 -11.66
C LEU A 322 -46.01 -32.33 -10.34
N HIS A 323 -46.60 -31.14 -10.45
CA HIS A 323 -47.13 -30.40 -9.31
C HIS A 323 -48.28 -31.15 -8.62
N ALA A 324 -49.17 -31.78 -9.39
CA ALA A 324 -50.28 -32.57 -8.87
C ALA A 324 -49.83 -33.88 -8.19
N ILE A 325 -48.69 -34.45 -8.61
CA ILE A 325 -48.13 -35.69 -8.03
C ILE A 325 -47.38 -35.40 -6.73
N PHE A 326 -46.54 -34.37 -6.70
CA PHE A 326 -45.67 -34.08 -5.55
C PHE A 326 -46.28 -33.10 -4.53
N GLY A 327 -47.34 -32.37 -4.89
CA GLY A 327 -48.02 -31.44 -3.99
C GLY A 327 -47.17 -30.24 -3.54
N GLU A 328 -46.00 -30.02 -4.16
CA GLU A 328 -45.08 -28.93 -3.84
C GLU A 328 -45.66 -27.60 -4.28
N LYS A 329 -46.40 -26.87 -3.42
CA LYS A 329 -46.90 -25.51 -3.74
C LYS A 329 -45.81 -24.69 -4.45
N ALA A 330 -46.10 -24.20 -5.65
CA ALA A 330 -45.20 -23.32 -6.38
C ALA A 330 -44.96 -22.10 -5.50
N ARG A 331 -43.76 -21.99 -4.92
CA ARG A 331 -43.38 -20.83 -4.12
C ARG A 331 -43.36 -19.62 -5.06
N GLU A 332 -44.08 -18.57 -4.70
CA GLU A 332 -44.22 -17.34 -5.49
C GLU A 332 -42.95 -16.47 -5.46
N VAL A 333 -41.84 -16.97 -4.92
CA VAL A 333 -40.58 -16.26 -4.75
C VAL A 333 -39.45 -16.98 -5.46
N ARG A 334 -38.49 -16.21 -5.99
CA ARG A 334 -37.27 -16.69 -6.64
C ARG A 334 -36.07 -16.35 -5.76
N ASP A 335 -35.12 -17.28 -5.67
CA ASP A 335 -33.80 -17.04 -5.07
C ASP A 335 -32.98 -16.07 -5.94
N THR A 336 -32.64 -14.92 -5.37
CA THR A 336 -31.73 -13.90 -5.91
C THR A 336 -30.61 -13.57 -4.91
N SER A 337 -30.29 -14.53 -4.05
CA SER A 337 -29.30 -14.42 -2.98
C SER A 337 -27.90 -14.13 -3.51
N LEU A 338 -27.14 -13.38 -2.73
CA LEU A 338 -25.72 -13.15 -2.98
C LEU A 338 -24.93 -14.41 -2.58
N ARG A 339 -24.17 -14.95 -3.52
CA ARG A 339 -23.34 -16.13 -3.32
C ARG A 339 -21.87 -15.82 -3.56
N VAL A 340 -20.99 -16.57 -2.91
CA VAL A 340 -19.55 -16.47 -3.12
C VAL A 340 -19.21 -16.88 -4.56
N PRO A 341 -18.42 -16.07 -5.31
CA PRO A 341 -17.96 -16.42 -6.64
C PRO A 341 -17.22 -17.76 -6.71
N HIS A 342 -17.22 -18.38 -7.88
CA HIS A 342 -16.48 -19.62 -8.08
C HIS A 342 -14.96 -19.39 -7.98
N GLY A 343 -14.27 -20.28 -7.28
CA GLY A 343 -12.81 -20.22 -7.11
C GLY A 343 -12.33 -19.27 -6.01
N THR A 344 -13.23 -18.75 -5.18
CA THR A 344 -12.89 -17.95 -4.00
C THR A 344 -13.30 -18.70 -2.73
N ASP A 345 -12.40 -18.68 -1.76
CA ASP A 345 -12.60 -19.14 -0.40
C ASP A 345 -12.05 -18.10 0.57
N GLY A 346 -12.55 -18.09 1.80
CA GLY A 346 -12.12 -17.10 2.78
C GLY A 346 -12.93 -17.09 4.06
N ILE A 347 -12.79 -16.02 4.83
CA ILE A 347 -13.47 -15.81 6.11
C ILE A 347 -14.19 -14.47 6.07
N VAL A 348 -15.45 -14.44 6.54
CA VAL A 348 -16.20 -13.20 6.69
C VAL A 348 -15.63 -12.39 7.86
N VAL A 349 -15.05 -11.22 7.57
CA VAL A 349 -14.40 -10.37 8.59
C VAL A 349 -15.34 -9.31 9.16
N ASP A 350 -16.21 -8.73 8.33
CA ASP A 350 -17.12 -7.66 8.72
C ASP A 350 -18.42 -7.75 7.91
N VAL A 351 -19.52 -7.26 8.50
CA VAL A 351 -20.83 -7.19 7.86
C VAL A 351 -21.47 -5.86 8.21
N LYS A 352 -21.83 -5.08 7.19
CA LYS A 352 -22.51 -3.80 7.33
C LYS A 352 -23.92 -3.88 6.75
N VAL A 353 -24.88 -3.37 7.50
CA VAL A 353 -26.28 -3.32 7.07
C VAL A 353 -26.73 -1.87 7.07
N PHE A 354 -27.09 -1.38 5.89
CA PHE A 354 -27.64 -0.04 5.71
C PHE A 354 -29.15 -0.13 5.58
N THR A 355 -29.87 0.76 6.26
CA THR A 355 -31.34 0.78 6.21
C THR A 355 -31.83 2.19 5.90
N ARG A 356 -32.82 2.29 5.01
CA ARG A 356 -33.37 3.57 4.57
C ARG A 356 -33.99 4.39 5.72
N GLU A 357 -34.54 3.72 6.73
CA GLU A 357 -35.17 4.35 7.90
C GLU A 357 -34.17 5.05 8.82
N ASN A 358 -32.89 4.63 8.83
CA ASN A 358 -31.84 5.25 9.63
C ASN A 358 -31.25 6.52 8.99
N GLY A 359 -31.68 6.89 7.77
CA GLY A 359 -31.17 8.07 7.07
C GLY A 359 -29.74 7.92 6.56
N ASP A 360 -29.23 6.69 6.45
CA ASP A 360 -27.90 6.41 5.90
C ASP A 360 -27.88 6.76 4.40
N GLU A 361 -26.84 7.49 3.95
CA GLU A 361 -26.60 7.70 2.52
C GLU A 361 -26.20 6.37 1.88
N LEU A 362 -27.12 5.79 1.12
CA LEU A 362 -26.87 4.60 0.30
C LEU A 362 -25.98 5.02 -0.88
N PRO A 363 -24.86 4.32 -1.15
CA PRO A 363 -23.98 4.60 -2.28
C PRO A 363 -24.63 4.38 -3.65
#